data_AF-A0A8D5FNW0-F1
#
_entry.id   AF-A0A8D5FNW0-F1
#
_cell.length_a   1.000
_cell.length_b   1.000
_cell.length_c   1.000
_cell.angle_alpha   90.00
_cell.angle_beta   90.00
_cell.angle_gamma   90.00
#
_symmetry.space_group_name_H-M   'P 1'
#
loop_
_entity.id
_entity.type
_entity.pdbx_description
1 polymer ?
#
loop_
_entity_poly.entity_id
_entity_poly.type
_entity_poly.pdbx_seq_one_letter_code
_entity_poly.pdbx_strand_id
1 'polypeptide(L)'
;MKRPDGVDKNWIFSDQADESVSALLGKVPGRWGRMTPLCRLLIVQSAQLLQDRGLLESGHRFSDSGRRVGLIGGTKRGSLHTDLAFVDSMVEGLASPALFGYTLPNIPLAETAVAFGLTGPVFAVFENKIPLKKAELEARRFLESDRTLEFMLACDFDHYHTVDGQEEISVNLTVVERI
;
A
#
# COMPACT_ATOMS: atom_id res chain seq x y z
N MET A 1 8.62 -19.76 -8.52
CA MET A 1 9.63 -19.79 -7.44
C MET A 1 8.94 -19.39 -6.14
N LYS A 2 8.78 -20.32 -5.17
CA LYS A 2 8.16 -20.00 -3.87
C LYS A 2 9.12 -19.10 -3.08
N ARG A 3 8.65 -17.92 -2.66
CA ARG A 3 9.41 -16.96 -1.84
C ARG A 3 9.45 -17.45 -0.37
N PRO A 4 10.36 -16.93 0.47
CA PRO A 4 10.71 -17.47 1.80
C PRO A 4 9.59 -17.49 2.84
N ASP A 5 8.46 -16.85 2.56
CA ASP A 5 7.29 -16.71 3.42
C ASP A 5 6.26 -17.84 3.25
N GLY A 6 6.40 -18.70 2.23
CA GLY A 6 5.56 -19.89 2.06
C GLY A 6 4.08 -19.64 1.71
N VAL A 7 3.62 -18.39 1.74
CA VAL A 7 2.27 -17.97 1.39
C VAL A 7 2.18 -17.73 -0.12
N ASP A 8 1.28 -18.43 -0.79
CA ASP A 8 0.98 -18.17 -2.19
C ASP A 8 0.27 -16.81 -2.33
N LYS A 9 0.98 -15.81 -2.87
CA LYS A 9 0.46 -14.45 -3.10
C LYS A 9 -0.34 -14.32 -4.39
N ASN A 10 -0.69 -15.41 -5.07
CA ASN A 10 -1.45 -15.38 -6.33
C ASN A 10 -2.75 -14.54 -6.25
N TRP A 11 -3.33 -14.38 -5.06
CA TRP A 11 -4.51 -13.54 -4.82
C TRP A 11 -4.29 -12.05 -5.16
N ILE A 12 -3.06 -11.53 -5.17
CA ILE A 12 -2.80 -10.12 -5.57
C ILE A 12 -3.12 -9.89 -7.05
N PHE A 13 -3.11 -10.95 -7.86
CA PHE A 13 -3.42 -10.89 -9.29
C PHE A 13 -4.88 -11.23 -9.61
N SER A 14 -5.67 -11.58 -8.59
CA SER A 14 -7.08 -11.93 -8.75
C SER A 14 -7.98 -10.71 -8.60
N ASP A 15 -8.94 -10.58 -9.51
CA ASP A 15 -9.99 -9.55 -9.43
C ASP A 15 -11.07 -9.86 -8.39
N GLN A 16 -11.01 -11.06 -7.79
CA GLN A 16 -11.82 -11.46 -6.65
C GLN A 16 -10.91 -11.70 -5.45
N ALA A 17 -11.25 -11.10 -4.31
CA ALA A 17 -10.61 -11.43 -3.04
C ALA A 17 -11.02 -12.85 -2.64
N ASP A 18 -10.05 -13.67 -2.26
CA ASP A 18 -10.35 -15.00 -1.72
C ASP A 18 -10.96 -14.90 -0.31
N GLU A 19 -11.39 -16.05 0.22
CA GLU A 19 -12.02 -16.13 1.54
C GLU A 19 -11.06 -15.70 2.66
N SER A 20 -9.76 -15.98 2.52
CA SER A 20 -8.75 -15.62 3.53
C SER A 20 -8.53 -14.10 3.59
N VAL A 21 -8.47 -13.44 2.43
CA VAL A 21 -8.42 -11.98 2.32
C VAL A 21 -9.71 -11.36 2.85
N SER A 22 -10.86 -11.94 2.53
CA SER A 22 -12.16 -11.46 2.99
C SER A 22 -12.28 -11.55 4.51
N ALA A 23 -11.85 -12.66 5.11
CA ALA A 23 -11.83 -12.86 6.56
C ALA A 23 -10.85 -11.89 7.26
N LEU A 24 -9.67 -11.70 6.67
CA LEU A 24 -8.65 -10.78 7.19
C LEU A 24 -9.15 -9.32 7.17
N LEU A 25 -9.75 -8.87 6.07
CA LEU A 25 -10.18 -7.48 5.92
C LEU A 25 -11.54 -7.21 6.59
N GLY A 26 -12.39 -8.23 6.69
CA GLY A 26 -13.79 -8.15 7.14
C GLY A 26 -14.71 -7.47 6.13
N LYS A 27 -14.21 -6.46 5.41
CA LYS A 27 -14.86 -5.83 4.27
C LYS A 27 -13.86 -5.57 3.15
N VAL A 28 -14.03 -6.30 2.05
CA VAL A 28 -13.22 -6.11 0.84
C VAL A 28 -13.53 -4.73 0.22
N PRO A 29 -12.52 -3.93 -0.17
CA PRO A 29 -12.73 -2.68 -0.88
C PRO A 29 -13.58 -2.87 -2.14
N GLY A 30 -14.60 -2.02 -2.35
CA GLY A 30 -15.52 -2.16 -3.49
C GLY A 30 -14.88 -2.04 -4.87
N ARG A 31 -13.65 -1.53 -4.96
CA ARG A 31 -12.86 -1.43 -6.20
C ARG A 31 -11.75 -2.47 -6.30
N TRP A 32 -11.79 -3.55 -5.51
CA TRP A 32 -10.76 -4.60 -5.48
C TRP A 32 -10.33 -5.08 -6.87
N GLY A 33 -11.29 -5.42 -7.73
CA GLY A 33 -11.02 -5.88 -9.10
C GLY A 33 -10.37 -4.84 -10.01
N ARG A 34 -10.31 -3.56 -9.63
CA ARG A 34 -9.65 -2.49 -10.40
C ARG A 34 -8.30 -2.06 -9.81
N MET A 35 -8.00 -2.49 -8.58
CA MET A 35 -6.75 -2.16 -7.91
C MET A 35 -5.56 -2.88 -8.56
N THR A 36 -4.42 -2.21 -8.63
CA THR A 36 -3.18 -2.89 -9.03
C THR A 36 -2.77 -3.93 -7.98
N PRO A 37 -1.96 -4.95 -8.37
CA PRO A 37 -1.39 -5.90 -7.43
C PRO A 37 -0.70 -5.25 -6.22
N LEU A 38 -0.04 -4.10 -6.43
CA LEU A 38 0.67 -3.37 -5.38
C LEU A 38 -0.29 -2.77 -4.34
N CYS A 39 -1.44 -2.26 -4.78
CA CYS A 39 -2.48 -1.77 -3.87
C CYS A 39 -3.05 -2.92 -3.03
N ARG A 40 -3.39 -4.04 -3.66
CA ARG A 40 -3.91 -5.24 -2.97
C ARG A 40 -2.90 -5.78 -1.95
N LEU A 41 -1.62 -5.86 -2.35
CA LEU A 41 -0.53 -6.30 -1.48
C LEU A 41 -0.39 -5.42 -0.24
N LEU A 42 -0.34 -4.10 -0.42
CA LEU A 42 -0.16 -3.17 0.70
C LEU A 42 -1.37 -3.19 1.65
N ILE A 43 -2.60 -3.30 1.13
CA ILE A 43 -3.81 -3.41 1.96
C ILE A 43 -3.73 -4.64 2.87
N VAL A 44 -3.46 -5.81 2.30
CA VAL A 44 -3.41 -7.07 3.06
C VAL A 44 -2.26 -7.09 4.06
N GLN A 45 -1.06 -6.64 3.67
CA GLN A 45 0.06 -6.55 4.61
C GLN A 45 -0.21 -5.55 5.73
N SER A 46 -0.92 -4.46 5.44
CA SER A 46 -1.34 -3.51 6.47
C SER A 46 -2.32 -4.16 7.45
N ALA A 47 -3.33 -4.91 6.96
CA ALA A 47 -4.24 -5.64 7.83
C ALA A 47 -3.51 -6.65 8.71
N GLN A 48 -2.59 -7.44 8.14
CA GLN A 48 -1.76 -8.39 8.88
C GLN A 48 -0.97 -7.70 9.99
N LEU A 49 -0.18 -6.68 9.64
CA LEU A 49 0.62 -5.94 10.62
C LEU A 49 -0.25 -5.33 11.74
N LEU A 50 -1.36 -4.70 11.38
CA LEU A 50 -2.24 -4.05 12.34
C LEU A 50 -2.89 -5.06 13.29
N GLN A 51 -3.32 -6.22 12.79
CA GLN A 51 -3.90 -7.28 13.61
C GLN A 51 -2.85 -7.99 14.47
N ASP A 52 -1.68 -8.30 13.91
CA ASP A 52 -0.57 -8.92 14.63
C ASP A 52 -0.08 -8.05 15.80
N ARG A 53 -0.20 -6.72 15.65
CA ARG A 53 0.10 -5.73 16.70
C ARG A 53 -1.06 -5.43 17.64
N GLY A 54 -2.23 -6.03 17.42
CA GLY A 54 -3.44 -5.74 18.20
C GLY A 54 -3.94 -4.29 18.06
N LEU A 55 -3.59 -3.61 16.96
CA LEU A 55 -3.91 -2.20 16.74
C LEU A 55 -5.28 -2.01 16.08
N LEU A 56 -5.77 -3.00 15.33
CA LEU A 56 -7.04 -2.95 14.62
C LEU A 56 -7.57 -4.37 14.42
N GLU A 57 -8.86 -4.59 14.70
CA GLU A 57 -9.54 -5.85 14.42
C GLU A 57 -10.07 -5.90 12.98
N SER A 58 -10.30 -7.10 12.46
CA SER A 58 -10.94 -7.29 11.15
C SER A 58 -12.27 -6.54 11.05
N GLY A 59 -12.53 -5.92 9.89
CA GLY A 59 -13.74 -5.15 9.61
C GLY A 59 -13.81 -3.74 10.24
N HIS A 60 -12.88 -3.38 11.12
CA HIS A 60 -12.86 -2.07 11.77
C HIS A 60 -12.00 -1.05 11.03
N ARG A 61 -12.28 0.23 11.24
CA ARG A 61 -11.49 1.35 10.71
C ARG A 61 -11.13 2.32 11.82
N PHE A 62 -9.95 2.93 11.73
CA PHE A 62 -9.50 3.91 12.75
C PHE A 62 -10.44 5.10 12.85
N SER A 63 -10.97 5.57 11.71
CA SER A 63 -11.94 6.66 11.67
C SER A 63 -13.22 6.39 12.47
N ASP A 64 -13.63 5.13 12.63
CA ASP A 64 -14.89 4.77 13.31
C ASP A 64 -14.80 5.02 14.82
N SER A 65 -13.58 5.09 15.36
CA SER A 65 -13.28 5.41 16.76
C SER A 65 -12.60 6.77 16.93
N GLY A 66 -12.58 7.61 15.89
CA GLY A 66 -11.94 8.93 15.91
C GLY A 66 -10.41 8.88 16.00
N ARG A 67 -9.79 7.71 15.83
CA ARG A 67 -8.33 7.53 15.89
C ARG A 67 -7.70 8.09 14.62
N ARG A 68 -6.70 8.98 14.78
CA ARG A 68 -5.98 9.57 13.66
C ARG A 68 -4.65 8.85 13.45
N VAL A 69 -4.58 8.07 12.38
CA VAL A 69 -3.38 7.34 11.94
C VAL A 69 -3.04 7.79 10.52
N GLY A 70 -1.76 7.98 10.23
CA GLY A 70 -1.27 8.27 8.87
C GLY A 70 -0.44 7.13 8.30
N LEU A 71 -0.06 7.26 7.03
CA LEU A 71 0.74 6.28 6.29
C LEU A 71 1.67 6.98 5.31
N ILE A 72 2.98 6.83 5.50
CA ILE A 72 3.98 7.36 4.57
C ILE A 72 4.72 6.21 3.93
N GLY A 73 4.89 6.26 2.62
CA GLY A 73 5.62 5.22 1.89
C GLY A 73 6.83 5.77 1.16
N GLY A 74 7.95 5.08 1.23
CA GLY A 74 9.13 5.31 0.43
C GLY A 74 9.12 4.43 -0.82
N THR A 75 9.50 4.99 -1.96
CA THR A 75 9.58 4.23 -3.21
C THR A 75 10.84 4.63 -3.99
N LYS A 76 11.42 3.68 -4.74
CA LYS A 76 12.52 3.97 -5.67
C LYS A 76 11.99 4.27 -7.07
N ARG A 77 10.85 3.68 -7.43
CA ARG A 77 10.37 3.62 -8.82
C ARG A 77 8.99 4.22 -9.02
N GLY A 78 8.31 4.64 -7.96
CA GLY A 78 6.96 5.17 -8.01
C GLY A 78 5.99 4.15 -8.61
N SER A 79 5.35 4.52 -9.71
CA SER A 79 4.36 3.71 -10.40
C SER A 79 4.91 3.05 -11.68
N LEU A 80 6.23 2.88 -11.82
CA LEU A 80 6.88 2.43 -13.07
C LEU A 80 6.16 1.27 -13.79
N HIS A 81 5.80 0.19 -13.08
CA HIS A 81 5.07 -0.92 -13.71
C HIS A 81 3.72 -0.47 -14.32
N THR A 82 2.93 0.29 -13.55
CA THR A 82 1.64 0.82 -14.03
C THR A 82 1.84 1.87 -15.12
N ASP A 83 2.89 2.68 -15.05
CA ASP A 83 3.20 3.70 -16.06
C ASP A 83 3.47 3.05 -17.41
N LEU A 84 4.25 1.96 -17.43
CA LEU A 84 4.50 1.15 -18.62
C LEU A 84 3.20 0.53 -19.15
N ALA A 85 2.40 -0.11 -18.29
CA ALA A 85 1.11 -0.67 -18.69
C ALA A 85 0.13 0.40 -19.22
N PHE A 86 0.17 1.61 -18.67
CA PHE A 86 -0.64 2.72 -19.14
C PHE A 86 -0.20 3.19 -20.52
N VAL A 87 1.12 3.29 -20.77
CA VAL A 87 1.67 3.59 -22.11
C VAL A 87 1.27 2.49 -23.11
N ASP A 88 1.38 1.23 -22.73
CA ASP A 88 0.98 0.09 -23.58
C ASP A 88 -0.52 0.10 -23.89
N SER A 89 -1.34 0.68 -23.00
CA SER A 89 -2.77 0.83 -23.25
C SER A 89 -3.11 1.89 -24.29
N MET A 90 -2.17 2.78 -24.65
CA MET A 90 -2.42 3.88 -25.61
C MET A 90 -2.45 3.44 -27.08
N VAL A 91 -2.45 2.14 -27.34
CA VAL A 91 -2.59 1.58 -28.70
C VAL A 91 -3.89 2.11 -29.32
N GLU A 92 -3.82 2.56 -30.58
CA GLU A 92 -4.92 3.22 -31.31
C GLU A 92 -5.36 4.59 -30.76
N GLY A 93 -4.58 5.22 -29.88
CA GLY A 93 -4.80 6.60 -29.44
C GLY A 93 -5.80 6.76 -28.28
N LEU A 94 -6.22 5.67 -27.64
CA LEU A 94 -7.11 5.68 -26.48
C LEU A 94 -6.42 5.09 -25.26
N ALA A 95 -6.01 5.95 -24.32
CA ALA A 95 -5.40 5.49 -23.07
C ALA A 95 -6.46 4.93 -22.11
N SER A 96 -6.14 3.85 -21.38
CA SER A 96 -7.06 3.25 -20.40
C SER A 96 -7.27 4.18 -19.19
N PRO A 97 -8.50 4.73 -18.96
CA PRO A 97 -8.76 5.58 -17.81
C PRO A 97 -8.62 4.83 -16.48
N ALA A 98 -8.81 3.52 -16.50
CA ALA A 98 -8.66 2.66 -15.33
C ALA A 98 -7.20 2.60 -14.85
N LEU A 99 -6.23 2.65 -15.76
CA LEU A 99 -4.81 2.63 -15.42
C LEU A 99 -4.27 4.01 -15.05
N PHE A 100 -4.80 5.08 -15.67
CA PHE A 100 -4.34 6.45 -15.43
C PHE A 100 -4.31 6.80 -13.94
N GLY A 101 -5.39 6.49 -13.21
CA GLY A 101 -5.49 6.79 -11.78
C GLY A 101 -4.39 6.14 -10.95
N TYR A 102 -3.85 4.99 -11.38
CA TYR A 102 -2.82 4.23 -10.68
C TYR A 102 -1.38 4.58 -11.12
N THR A 103 -1.22 5.53 -12.04
CA THR A 103 0.10 6.10 -12.41
C THR A 103 0.65 7.05 -11.34
N LEU A 104 -0.16 7.41 -10.34
CA LEU A 104 0.29 8.24 -9.22
C LEU A 104 0.97 7.38 -8.13
N PRO A 105 2.22 7.69 -7.73
CA PRO A 105 2.99 6.87 -6.78
C PRO A 105 2.34 6.68 -5.41
N ASN A 106 1.47 7.60 -4.98
CA ASN A 106 0.82 7.55 -3.67
C ASN A 106 -0.45 6.68 -3.64
N ILE A 107 -0.89 6.13 -4.77
CA ILE A 107 -2.19 5.44 -4.85
C ILE A 107 -2.25 4.18 -3.99
N PRO A 108 -1.25 3.29 -3.94
CA PRO A 108 -1.27 2.18 -2.99
C PRO A 108 -1.51 2.65 -1.54
N LEU A 109 -0.89 3.76 -1.15
CA LEU A 109 -1.05 4.33 0.19
C LEU A 109 -2.47 4.89 0.40
N ALA A 110 -3.00 5.62 -0.60
CA ALA A 110 -4.35 6.18 -0.55
C ALA A 110 -5.43 5.08 -0.51
N GLU A 111 -5.22 3.99 -1.24
CA GLU A 111 -6.08 2.81 -1.23
C GLU A 111 -6.12 2.15 0.15
N THR A 112 -4.95 1.95 0.76
CA THR A 112 -4.81 1.48 2.14
C THR A 112 -5.46 2.45 3.14
N ALA A 113 -5.28 3.76 2.95
CA ALA A 113 -5.89 4.77 3.80
C ALA A 113 -7.42 4.70 3.79
N VAL A 114 -8.01 4.52 2.61
CA VAL A 114 -9.46 4.33 2.49
C VAL A 114 -9.90 3.03 3.16
N ALA A 115 -9.18 1.93 2.94
CA ALA A 115 -9.52 0.62 3.51
C ALA A 115 -9.59 0.66 5.04
N PHE A 116 -8.59 1.27 5.71
CA PHE A 116 -8.50 1.28 7.18
C PHE A 116 -8.99 2.58 7.83
N GLY A 117 -9.50 3.54 7.05
CA GLY A 117 -9.98 4.82 7.57
C GLY A 117 -8.87 5.66 8.21
N LEU A 118 -7.70 5.72 7.55
CA LEU A 118 -6.57 6.55 7.97
C LEU A 118 -6.89 8.02 7.65
N THR A 119 -6.89 8.86 8.68
CA THR A 119 -7.23 10.30 8.60
C THR A 119 -6.03 11.21 8.94
N GLY A 120 -4.85 10.63 9.10
CA GLY A 120 -3.57 11.33 9.19
C GLY A 120 -2.94 11.61 7.82
N PRO A 121 -1.69 12.09 7.78
CA PRO A 121 -0.94 12.31 6.54
C PRO A 121 -0.76 11.04 5.73
N VAL A 122 -1.00 11.12 4.41
CA VAL A 122 -0.82 10.00 3.47
C VAL A 122 -0.12 10.49 2.19
N PHE A 123 1.15 10.11 1.99
CA PHE A 123 1.91 10.47 0.79
C PHE A 123 3.12 9.57 0.57
N ALA A 124 3.61 9.57 -0.68
CA ALA A 124 4.81 8.84 -1.08
C ALA A 124 6.03 9.77 -1.15
N VAL A 125 7.21 9.23 -0.83
CA VAL A 125 8.51 9.91 -0.97
C VAL A 125 9.45 9.09 -1.85
N PHE A 126 10.15 9.77 -2.76
CA PHE A 126 11.18 9.13 -3.58
C PHE A 126 12.52 9.11 -2.85
N GLU A 127 13.11 7.92 -2.71
CA GLU A 127 14.42 7.74 -2.07
C GLU A 127 15.12 6.51 -2.67
N ASN A 128 16.33 6.68 -3.20
CA ASN A 128 17.02 5.62 -3.95
C ASN A 128 17.80 4.64 -3.07
N LYS A 129 18.20 5.04 -1.85
CA LYS A 129 19.05 4.23 -0.98
C LYS A 129 18.21 3.34 -0.06
N ILE A 130 17.54 3.96 0.91
CA ILE A 130 16.82 3.27 2.00
C ILE A 130 15.42 3.88 2.14
N PRO A 131 14.46 3.52 1.25
CA PRO A 131 13.15 4.18 1.20
C PRO A 131 12.37 4.07 2.51
N LEU A 132 12.39 2.90 3.17
CA LEU A 132 11.70 2.69 4.43
C LEU A 132 12.20 3.66 5.51
N LYS A 133 13.52 3.82 5.66
CA LYS A 133 14.11 4.74 6.64
C LYS A 133 13.71 6.20 6.38
N LYS A 134 13.58 6.59 5.11
CA LYS A 134 13.08 7.92 4.74
C LYS A 134 11.61 8.08 5.12
N ALA A 135 10.76 7.10 4.85
CA ALA A 135 9.36 7.10 5.25
C ALA A 135 9.20 7.19 6.77
N GLU A 136 9.97 6.41 7.53
CA GLU A 136 9.97 6.46 9.00
C GLU A 136 10.41 7.83 9.54
N LEU A 137 11.41 8.46 8.90
CA LEU A 137 11.88 9.79 9.29
C LEU A 137 10.78 10.84 9.12
N GLU A 138 10.07 10.83 7.98
CA GLU A 138 8.94 11.75 7.78
C GLU A 138 7.77 11.43 8.72
N ALA A 139 7.51 10.14 8.98
CA ALA A 139 6.50 9.71 9.94
C ALA A 139 6.78 10.25 11.36
N ARG A 140 8.04 10.16 11.82
CA ARG A 140 8.47 10.73 13.11
C ARG A 140 8.25 12.24 13.17
N ARG A 141 8.61 12.98 12.11
CA ARG A 141 8.39 14.44 12.04
C ARG A 141 6.91 14.81 12.18
N PHE A 142 6.01 14.05 11.57
CA PHE A 142 4.58 14.27 11.73
C PHE A 142 4.10 13.96 13.16
N LEU A 143 4.57 12.87 13.76
CA LEU A 143 4.22 12.53 15.14
C LEU A 143 4.73 13.56 16.16
N GLU A 144 5.87 14.17 15.89
CA GLU A 144 6.46 15.24 16.71
C GLU A 144 5.66 16.55 16.61
N SER A 145 5.16 16.88 15.41
CA SER A 145 4.48 18.15 15.11
C SER A 145 2.97 18.13 15.32
N ASP A 146 2.30 16.98 15.15
CA ASP A 146 0.87 16.81 15.38
C ASP A 146 0.63 15.81 16.51
N ARG A 147 0.24 16.35 17.68
CA ARG A 147 -0.05 15.56 18.90
C ARG A 147 -1.35 14.76 18.82
N THR A 148 -2.20 15.03 17.83
CA THR A 148 -3.47 14.32 17.65
C THR A 148 -3.30 13.00 16.88
N LEU A 149 -2.16 12.79 16.22
CA LEU A 149 -1.82 11.50 15.61
C LEU A 149 -1.58 10.45 16.71
N GLU A 150 -2.07 9.24 16.53
CA GLU A 150 -1.83 8.16 17.48
C GLU A 150 -0.48 7.49 17.20
N PHE A 151 -0.33 7.02 15.96
CA PHE A 151 0.90 6.47 15.38
C PHE A 151 0.87 6.69 13.87
N MET A 152 1.95 6.34 13.20
CA MET A 152 2.06 6.35 11.74
C MET A 152 2.44 4.97 11.25
N LEU A 153 1.90 4.54 10.12
CA LEU A 153 2.47 3.46 9.34
C LEU A 153 3.59 4.02 8.45
N ALA A 154 4.66 3.27 8.27
CA ALA A 154 5.72 3.57 7.32
C ALA A 154 6.04 2.33 6.47
N CYS A 155 6.19 2.50 5.15
CA CYS A 155 6.64 1.40 4.29
C CYS A 155 7.73 1.79 3.30
N ASP A 156 8.41 0.78 2.76
CA ASP A 156 8.87 0.83 1.38
C ASP A 156 7.96 0.00 0.47
N PHE A 157 7.82 0.43 -0.79
CA PHE A 157 7.02 -0.27 -1.77
C PHE A 157 7.51 0.00 -3.20
N ASP A 158 7.45 -1.02 -4.05
CA ASP A 158 7.80 -0.93 -5.47
C ASP A 158 7.14 -2.09 -6.26
N HIS A 159 6.85 -1.84 -7.53
CA HIS A 159 6.41 -2.84 -8.52
C HIS A 159 7.10 -2.54 -9.86
N TYR A 160 7.88 -3.50 -10.37
CA TYR A 160 8.69 -3.31 -11.58
C TYR A 160 9.10 -4.65 -12.21
N HIS A 161 9.59 -4.61 -13.45
CA HIS A 161 10.30 -5.75 -14.06
C HIS A 161 11.81 -5.60 -13.88
N THR A 162 12.49 -6.69 -13.54
CA THR A 162 13.96 -6.75 -13.54
C THR A 162 14.51 -6.69 -14.97
N VAL A 163 15.83 -6.52 -15.08
CA VAL A 163 16.52 -6.54 -16.39
C VAL A 163 16.29 -7.87 -17.13
N ASP A 164 16.12 -8.97 -16.40
CA ASP A 164 15.84 -10.30 -16.95
C ASP A 164 14.34 -10.53 -17.22
N GLY A 165 13.51 -9.49 -17.12
CA GLY A 165 12.07 -9.51 -17.39
C GLY A 165 11.20 -10.08 -16.26
N GLN A 166 11.79 -10.48 -15.13
CA GLN A 166 11.03 -11.01 -13.99
C GLN A 166 10.23 -9.90 -13.30
N GLU A 167 8.94 -10.13 -13.08
CA GLU A 167 8.10 -9.19 -12.32
C GLU A 167 8.42 -9.26 -10.83
N GLU A 168 8.73 -8.10 -10.25
CA GLU A 168 9.01 -7.93 -8.82
C GLU A 168 8.01 -6.97 -8.20
N ILE A 169 7.42 -7.42 -7.10
CA ILE A 169 6.51 -6.64 -6.28
C ILE A 169 6.89 -6.81 -4.82
N SER A 170 7.06 -5.68 -4.13
CA SER A 170 7.51 -5.67 -2.74
C SER A 170 6.83 -4.58 -1.94
N VAL A 171 6.54 -4.92 -0.69
CA VAL A 171 6.14 -4.02 0.37
C VAL A 171 6.88 -4.48 1.63
N ASN A 172 7.49 -3.55 2.36
CA ASN A 172 7.95 -3.75 3.73
C ASN A 172 7.32 -2.66 4.59
N LEU A 173 6.57 -3.03 5.62
CA LEU A 173 5.75 -2.11 6.43
C LEU A 173 6.12 -2.20 7.90
N THR A 174 6.06 -1.07 8.61
CA THR A 174 6.28 -0.97 10.05
C THR A 174 5.34 0.06 10.69
N VAL A 175 5.22 -0.02 12.01
CA VAL A 175 4.54 0.97 12.84
C VAL A 175 5.60 1.91 13.43
N VAL A 176 5.34 3.21 13.35
CA VAL A 176 6.16 4.27 13.92
C VAL A 176 5.35 4.93 15.04
N GLU A 177 5.88 4.87 16.25
CA GLU A 177 5.29 5.44 17.46
C GLU A 177 6.12 6.62 17.95
N ARG A 178 5.56 7.42 18.86
CA ARG A 178 6.33 8.44 19.57
C ARG A 178 7.31 7.76 20.52
N ILE A 179 8.50 8.34 20.62
CA ILE A 179 9.50 8.01 21.65
C ILE A 179 9.14 8.76 22.93
#